data_AF-Q9FIE0-F1
#
_entry.id   AF-Q9FIE0-F1
#
_cell.length_a   1.000
_cell.length_b   1.000
_cell.length_c   1.000
_cell.angle_alpha   90.00
_cell.angle_beta   90.00
_cell.angle_gamma   90.00
#
_symmetry.space_group_name_H-M   'P 1'
#
loop_
_entity.id
_entity.type
_entity.pdbx_description
1 polymer ?
#
loop_
_entity_poly.entity_id
_entity_poly.type
_entity_poly.pdbx_seq_one_letter_code
_entity_poly.pdbx_strand_id
1 'polypeptide(L)'
;MMLNTISKDYTFANEDNLEHCTKYLNQTMVTFGFPASLDLFSNDPVSISRTCNCMYSLLQQRQRDIEFRESANELRQRQQSDIARLEAKVERLEALLQQKDREIATITRTEAKNTAALKSQIEKLQQERDEFQRMVIGNQQVKAQQIHEMKKKEKDYIKLQERLNQVLMEKKKESRSGMEIMNLLQKEGRQRGTWNGKKTDTDFYKKIVDAYEAKNQELMAENTSLRALLRSMQTDMRDFLNAPNGSATLAGSEKREADPSQSPLGGKTVCISLDH
;
A
#
# COMPACT_ATOMS: atom_id res chain seq x y z
N MET A 1 3.91 59.70 -2.91
CA MET A 1 4.21 60.65 -4.00
C MET A 1 3.04 60.67 -4.97
N MET A 2 2.72 61.84 -5.52
CA MET A 2 1.57 62.19 -6.39
C MET A 2 0.29 62.66 -5.67
N LEU A 3 0.32 63.90 -5.20
CA LEU A 3 -0.80 64.83 -5.37
C LEU A 3 -0.19 66.21 -5.66
N ASN A 4 0.35 66.37 -6.86
CA ASN A 4 0.73 67.68 -7.38
C ASN A 4 0.18 67.81 -8.80
N THR A 5 -1.16 67.86 -8.88
CA THR A 5 -1.88 68.29 -10.08
C THR A 5 -3.11 69.06 -9.63
N ILE A 6 -2.90 70.22 -9.01
CA ILE A 6 -3.92 71.27 -9.05
C ILE A 6 -3.74 71.96 -10.39
N SER A 7 -4.80 71.86 -11.18
CA SER A 7 -4.94 72.28 -12.56
C SER A 7 -4.40 73.69 -12.82
N LYS A 8 -3.69 73.84 -13.94
CA LYS A 8 -3.42 75.13 -14.56
C LYS A 8 -4.75 75.79 -14.96
N ASP A 9 -4.89 77.06 -14.59
CA ASP A 9 -5.78 78.10 -15.13
C ASP A 9 -7.30 77.87 -15.13
N TYR A 10 -7.91 77.68 -13.95
CA TYR A 10 -9.33 77.98 -13.74
C TYR A 10 -9.47 79.04 -12.64
N THR A 11 -9.58 80.30 -13.02
CA THR A 11 -9.75 81.41 -12.08
C THR A 11 -11.22 81.53 -11.72
N PHE A 12 -11.57 81.12 -10.49
CA PHE A 12 -12.96 81.13 -10.01
C PHE A 12 -13.57 82.55 -9.94
N ALA A 13 -12.76 83.58 -9.67
CA ALA A 13 -13.21 84.97 -9.58
C ALA A 13 -12.30 85.91 -10.38
N ASN A 14 -12.88 86.95 -11.00
CA ASN A 14 -12.22 88.03 -11.72
C ASN A 14 -12.97 89.35 -11.50
N GLU A 15 -12.43 90.47 -11.99
CA GLU A 15 -12.95 91.82 -11.76
C GLU A 15 -14.42 91.98 -12.18
N ASP A 16 -14.84 91.30 -13.25
CA ASP A 16 -16.18 91.42 -13.82
C ASP A 16 -17.25 90.61 -13.06
N ASN A 17 -16.85 89.62 -12.24
CA ASN A 17 -17.78 88.67 -11.61
C ASN A 17 -17.73 88.61 -10.07
N LEU A 18 -16.97 89.50 -9.42
CA LEU A 18 -16.76 89.48 -7.98
C LEU A 18 -18.07 89.43 -7.17
N GLU A 19 -19.06 90.26 -7.50
CA GLU A 19 -20.34 90.30 -6.77
C GLU A 19 -21.08 88.96 -6.86
N HIS A 20 -21.06 88.33 -8.03
CA HIS A 20 -21.67 87.03 -8.24
C HIS A 20 -20.91 85.93 -7.49
N CYS A 21 -19.58 85.93 -7.53
CA CYS A 21 -18.75 84.97 -6.82
C CYS A 21 -18.90 85.08 -5.30
N THR A 22 -18.98 86.29 -4.74
CA THR A 22 -19.23 86.50 -3.30
C THR A 22 -20.62 86.00 -2.88
N LYS A 23 -21.67 86.25 -3.68
CA LYS A 23 -23.01 85.69 -3.43
C LYS A 23 -23.01 84.17 -3.48
N TYR A 24 -22.37 83.59 -4.49
CA TYR A 24 -22.25 82.14 -4.64
C TYR A 24 -21.49 81.49 -3.47
N LEU A 25 -20.37 82.08 -3.03
CA LEU A 25 -19.59 81.59 -1.89
C LEU A 25 -20.43 81.62 -0.62
N ASN A 26 -21.11 82.72 -0.32
CA ASN A 26 -22.00 82.80 0.85
C ASN A 26 -23.11 81.73 0.81
N GLN A 27 -23.76 81.52 -0.33
CA GLN A 27 -24.77 80.47 -0.47
C GLN A 27 -24.19 79.05 -0.28
N THR A 28 -23.02 78.81 -0.85
CA THR A 28 -22.33 77.52 -0.79
C THR A 28 -21.86 77.22 0.64
N MET A 29 -21.30 78.22 1.33
CA MET A 29 -20.90 78.11 2.73
C MET A 29 -22.08 77.70 3.62
N VAL A 30 -23.24 78.32 3.46
CA VAL A 30 -24.46 77.95 4.21
C VAL A 30 -24.87 76.51 3.93
N THR A 31 -24.79 76.08 2.67
CA THR A 31 -25.13 74.71 2.26
C THR A 31 -24.20 73.69 2.94
N PHE A 32 -22.92 74.04 3.12
CA PHE A 32 -21.95 73.23 3.86
C PHE A 32 -21.95 73.47 5.38
N GLY A 33 -22.91 74.23 5.91
CA GLY A 33 -23.09 74.44 7.34
C GLY A 33 -22.21 75.54 7.96
N PHE A 34 -21.60 76.40 7.15
CA PHE A 34 -20.82 77.55 7.61
C PHE A 34 -21.67 78.83 7.66
N PRO A 35 -21.33 79.79 8.53
CA PRO A 35 -22.00 81.09 8.56
C PRO A 35 -21.75 81.89 7.26
N ALA A 36 -22.84 82.32 6.58
CA ALA A 36 -22.78 83.25 5.44
C ALA A 36 -22.52 84.69 5.90
N SER A 37 -21.26 85.00 6.19
CA SER A 37 -20.83 86.32 6.62
C SER A 37 -19.62 86.83 5.85
N LEU A 38 -19.38 86.29 4.65
CA LEU A 38 -18.26 86.73 3.81
C LEU A 38 -18.61 88.09 3.20
N ASP A 39 -18.04 89.14 3.78
CA ASP A 39 -18.11 90.50 3.26
C ASP A 39 -16.70 90.99 2.98
N LEU A 40 -16.25 90.75 1.75
CA LEU A 40 -14.88 91.05 1.30
C LEU A 40 -14.62 92.56 1.10
N PHE A 41 -15.69 93.35 1.01
CA PHE A 41 -15.63 94.78 0.71
C PHE A 41 -15.98 95.66 1.93
N SER A 42 -16.22 95.05 3.10
CA SER A 42 -16.53 95.77 4.33
C SER A 42 -15.35 96.56 4.85
N ASN A 43 -15.61 97.81 5.24
CA ASN A 43 -14.67 98.61 6.04
C ASN A 43 -15.02 98.57 7.55
N ASP A 44 -16.07 97.83 7.93
CA ASP A 44 -16.48 97.65 9.33
C ASP A 44 -15.64 96.54 9.99
N PRO A 45 -14.91 96.84 11.09
CA PRO A 45 -14.08 95.85 11.79
C PRO A 45 -14.85 94.60 12.25
N VAL A 46 -16.15 94.74 12.58
CA VAL A 46 -16.96 93.59 13.00
C VAL A 46 -17.22 92.64 11.84
N SER A 47 -17.55 93.17 10.66
CA SER A 47 -17.79 92.39 9.44
C SER A 47 -16.51 91.74 8.90
N ILE A 48 -15.36 92.43 9.00
CA ILE A 48 -14.04 91.84 8.71
C ILE A 48 -13.75 90.66 9.66
N SER A 49 -13.99 90.83 10.97
CA SER A 49 -13.78 89.77 11.96
C SER A 49 -14.62 88.51 11.67
N ARG A 50 -15.89 88.68 11.29
CA ARG A 50 -16.75 87.55 10.88
C ARG A 50 -16.20 86.82 9.65
N THR A 51 -15.72 87.58 8.67
CA THR A 51 -15.09 87.04 7.46
C THR A 51 -13.84 86.22 7.81
N CYS A 52 -12.95 86.75 8.66
CA CYS A 52 -11.75 86.04 9.14
C CYS A 52 -12.09 84.75 9.91
N ASN A 53 -13.07 84.79 10.81
CA ASN A 53 -13.49 83.61 11.57
C ASN A 53 -14.11 82.52 10.67
N CYS A 54 -14.82 82.92 9.62
CA CYS A 54 -15.34 81.99 8.62
C CYS A 54 -14.19 81.32 7.84
N MET A 55 -13.21 82.11 7.37
CA MET A 55 -12.00 81.56 6.73
C MET A 55 -11.22 80.62 7.65
N TYR A 56 -11.06 80.97 8.92
CA TYR A 56 -10.40 80.13 9.91
C TYR A 56 -11.16 78.81 10.13
N SER A 57 -12.49 78.84 10.20
CA SER A 57 -13.32 77.63 10.32
C SER A 57 -13.17 76.71 9.10
N LEU A 58 -13.10 77.28 7.89
CA LEU A 58 -12.85 76.51 6.66
C LEU A 58 -11.48 75.82 6.69
N LEU A 59 -10.44 76.54 7.11
CA LEU A 59 -9.08 75.98 7.24
C LEU A 59 -9.03 74.88 8.32
N GLN A 60 -9.67 75.10 9.47
CA GLN A 60 -9.72 74.11 10.54
C GLN A 60 -10.49 72.85 10.13
N GLN A 61 -11.61 73.00 9.41
CA GLN A 61 -12.31 71.85 8.85
C GLN A 61 -11.44 71.12 7.84
N ARG A 62 -10.76 71.83 6.93
CA ARG A 62 -9.86 71.20 5.96
C ARG A 62 -8.75 70.40 6.63
N GLN A 63 -8.15 70.92 7.71
CA GLN A 63 -7.12 70.21 8.47
C GLN A 63 -7.67 68.92 9.08
N ARG A 64 -8.83 68.98 9.75
CA ARG A 64 -9.50 67.80 10.32
C ARG A 64 -9.87 66.77 9.24
N ASP A 65 -10.34 67.22 8.08
CA ASP A 65 -10.69 66.35 6.96
C ASP A 65 -9.47 65.62 6.40
N ILE A 66 -8.32 66.30 6.33
CA ILE A 66 -7.04 65.69 5.91
C ILE A 66 -6.63 64.62 6.92
N GLU A 67 -6.58 64.94 8.21
CA GLU A 67 -6.19 64.01 9.28
C GLU A 67 -7.12 62.79 9.34
N PHE A 68 -8.43 63.00 9.20
CA PHE A 68 -9.41 61.92 9.14
C PHE A 68 -9.18 61.02 7.91
N ARG A 69 -8.97 61.62 6.73
CA ARG A 69 -8.69 60.87 5.50
C ARG A 69 -7.39 60.10 5.55
N GLU A 70 -6.35 60.66 6.16
CA GLU A 70 -5.06 59.98 6.35
C GLU A 70 -5.24 58.77 7.27
N SER A 71 -5.85 58.96 8.44
CA SER A 71 -6.14 57.89 9.41
C SER A 71 -6.98 56.76 8.81
N ALA A 72 -8.04 57.12 8.05
CA ALA A 72 -8.89 56.16 7.37
C ALA A 72 -8.13 55.38 6.28
N ASN A 73 -7.24 56.05 5.54
CA ASN A 73 -6.41 55.40 4.52
C ASN A 73 -5.39 54.44 5.13
N GLU A 74 -4.76 54.80 6.24
CA GLU A 74 -3.85 53.90 6.95
C GLU A 74 -4.55 52.65 7.47
N LEU A 75 -5.76 52.80 8.04
CA LEU A 75 -6.56 51.66 8.47
C LEU A 75 -6.95 50.77 7.28
N ARG A 76 -7.40 51.39 6.18
CA ARG A 76 -7.74 50.67 4.95
C ARG A 76 -6.55 49.88 4.39
N GLN A 77 -5.36 50.47 4.37
CA GLN A 77 -4.14 49.80 3.92
C GLN A 77 -3.79 48.60 4.81
N ARG A 78 -3.87 48.76 6.14
CA ARG A 78 -3.66 47.66 7.09
C ARG A 78 -4.64 46.51 6.86
N GLN A 79 -5.94 46.82 6.76
CA GLN A 79 -6.98 45.83 6.49
C GLN A 79 -6.76 45.13 5.15
N GLN A 80 -6.37 45.87 4.10
CA GLN A 80 -6.07 45.29 2.79
C GLN A 80 -4.89 44.30 2.86
N SER A 81 -3.86 44.61 3.66
CA SER A 81 -2.77 43.67 3.92
C SER A 81 -3.22 42.44 4.70
N ASP A 82 -4.08 42.59 5.70
CA ASP A 82 -4.62 41.48 6.48
C ASP A 82 -5.50 40.55 5.62
N ILE A 83 -6.32 41.13 4.74
CA ILE A 83 -7.14 40.39 3.76
C ILE A 83 -6.22 39.56 2.85
N ALA A 84 -5.23 40.18 2.21
CA ALA A 84 -4.31 39.45 1.32
C ALA A 84 -3.59 38.29 2.03
N ARG A 85 -3.19 38.49 3.30
CA ARG A 85 -2.58 37.44 4.12
C ARG A 85 -3.56 36.30 4.42
N LEU A 86 -4.82 36.62 4.71
CA LEU A 86 -5.85 35.62 4.98
C LEU A 86 -6.24 34.85 3.72
N GLU A 87 -6.38 35.53 2.58
CA GLU A 87 -6.64 34.91 1.27
C GLU A 87 -5.54 33.91 0.91
N ALA A 88 -4.27 34.28 1.04
CA ALA A 88 -3.14 33.37 0.80
C ALA A 88 -3.15 32.15 1.75
N LYS A 89 -3.59 32.34 3.01
CA LYS A 89 -3.74 31.24 3.96
C LYS A 89 -4.89 30.30 3.57
N VAL A 90 -6.01 30.85 3.11
CA VAL A 90 -7.16 30.07 2.63
C VAL A 90 -6.75 29.22 1.43
N GLU A 91 -6.11 29.82 0.42
CA GLU A 91 -5.64 29.11 -0.78
C GLU A 91 -4.70 27.94 -0.42
N ARG A 92 -3.75 28.18 0.51
CA ARG A 92 -2.86 27.13 1.00
C ARG A 92 -3.61 25.99 1.71
N LEU A 93 -4.60 26.32 2.53
CA LEU A 93 -5.39 25.33 3.26
C LEU A 93 -6.30 24.52 2.32
N GLU A 94 -6.89 25.15 1.31
CA GLU A 94 -7.67 24.48 0.27
C GLU A 94 -6.80 23.51 -0.54
N ALA A 95 -5.57 23.90 -0.91
CA ALA A 95 -4.63 23.01 -1.58
C ALA A 95 -4.26 21.80 -0.71
N LEU A 96 -4.03 22.01 0.60
CA LEU A 96 -3.74 20.93 1.54
C LEU A 96 -4.94 19.99 1.71
N LEU A 97 -6.15 20.53 1.76
CA LEU A 97 -7.39 19.74 1.85
C LEU A 97 -7.53 18.84 0.63
N GLN A 98 -7.38 19.39 -0.58
CA GLN A 98 -7.43 18.62 -1.82
C GLN A 98 -6.34 17.54 -1.88
N GLN A 99 -5.14 17.81 -1.37
CA GLN A 99 -4.09 16.81 -1.26
C GLN A 99 -4.50 15.68 -0.31
N LYS A 100 -5.04 16.01 0.86
CA LYS A 100 -5.48 15.02 1.84
C LYS A 100 -6.63 14.16 1.33
N ASP A 101 -7.58 14.74 0.58
CA ASP A 101 -8.65 13.98 -0.06
C ASP A 101 -8.11 12.96 -1.07
N ARG A 102 -7.09 13.32 -1.85
CA ARG A 102 -6.41 12.39 -2.78
C ARG A 102 -5.66 11.28 -2.05
N GLU A 103 -4.98 11.61 -0.95
CA GLU A 103 -4.29 10.64 -0.09
C GLU A 103 -5.29 9.64 0.50
N ILE A 104 -6.40 10.13 1.07
CA ILE A 104 -7.49 9.29 1.61
C ILE A 104 -8.02 8.36 0.52
N ALA A 105 -8.37 8.89 -0.66
CA ALA A 105 -8.87 8.07 -1.75
C ALA A 105 -7.88 6.97 -2.19
N THR A 106 -6.59 7.25 -2.13
CA THR A 106 -5.53 6.28 -2.45
C THR A 106 -5.41 5.19 -1.39
N ILE A 107 -5.44 5.58 -0.10
CA ILE A 107 -5.42 4.65 1.03
C ILE A 107 -6.64 3.74 0.99
N THR A 108 -7.84 4.31 0.82
CA THR A 108 -9.10 3.53 0.77
C THR A 108 -9.10 2.51 -0.38
N ARG A 109 -8.60 2.87 -1.58
CA ARG A 109 -8.47 1.91 -2.68
C ARG A 109 -7.48 0.79 -2.37
N THR A 110 -6.35 1.13 -1.74
CA THR A 110 -5.33 0.16 -1.37
C THR A 110 -5.84 -0.79 -0.30
N GLU A 111 -6.54 -0.27 0.70
CA GLU A 111 -7.18 -1.05 1.76
C GLU A 111 -8.25 -1.99 1.20
N ALA A 112 -9.10 -1.51 0.28
CA ALA A 112 -10.11 -2.34 -0.38
C ALA A 112 -9.48 -3.50 -1.17
N LYS A 113 -8.40 -3.22 -1.92
CA LYS A 113 -7.64 -4.23 -2.66
C LYS A 113 -7.03 -5.27 -1.71
N ASN A 114 -6.40 -4.83 -0.63
CA ASN A 114 -5.79 -5.72 0.35
C ASN A 114 -6.84 -6.58 1.06
N THR A 115 -7.98 -5.99 1.41
CA THR A 115 -9.12 -6.71 2.00
C THR A 115 -9.65 -7.80 1.07
N ALA A 116 -9.79 -7.51 -0.23
CA ALA A 116 -10.21 -8.49 -1.22
C ALA A 116 -9.18 -9.63 -1.37
N ALA A 117 -7.89 -9.31 -1.39
CA ALA A 117 -6.82 -10.30 -1.45
C ALA A 117 -6.82 -11.22 -0.22
N LEU A 118 -6.97 -10.67 0.98
CA LEU A 118 -7.07 -11.43 2.23
C LEU A 118 -8.30 -12.34 2.25
N LYS A 119 -9.46 -11.86 1.78
CA LYS A 119 -10.67 -12.69 1.65
C LYS A 119 -10.43 -13.89 0.73
N SER A 120 -9.83 -13.66 -0.44
CA SER A 120 -9.49 -14.75 -1.36
C SER A 120 -8.52 -15.75 -0.73
N GLN A 121 -7.54 -15.29 0.05
CA GLN A 121 -6.61 -16.18 0.75
C GLN A 121 -7.30 -17.01 1.84
N ILE A 122 -8.24 -16.41 2.59
CA ILE A 122 -9.05 -17.11 3.58
C ILE A 122 -9.88 -18.21 2.92
N GLU A 123 -10.53 -17.92 1.80
CA GLU A 123 -11.33 -18.90 1.05
C GLU A 123 -10.47 -20.08 0.56
N LYS A 124 -9.28 -19.83 0.04
CA LYS A 124 -8.34 -20.89 -0.36
C LYS A 124 -7.95 -21.79 0.82
N LEU A 125 -7.56 -21.19 1.95
CA LEU A 125 -7.21 -21.93 3.15
C LEU A 125 -8.39 -22.76 3.70
N GLN A 126 -9.62 -22.25 3.58
CA GLN A 126 -10.82 -23.00 3.94
C GLN A 126 -11.03 -24.21 3.02
N GLN A 127 -10.83 -24.05 1.71
CA GLN A 127 -10.92 -25.15 0.74
C GLN A 127 -9.86 -26.23 0.99
N GLU A 128 -8.61 -25.83 1.20
CA GLU A 128 -7.50 -26.74 1.52
C GLU A 128 -7.76 -27.50 2.82
N ARG A 129 -8.26 -26.80 3.86
CA ARG A 129 -8.66 -27.43 5.12
C ARG A 129 -9.75 -28.48 4.89
N ASP A 130 -10.78 -28.16 4.13
CA ASP A 130 -11.92 -29.06 3.88
C ASP A 130 -11.50 -30.29 3.07
N GLU A 131 -10.60 -30.12 2.11
CA GLU A 131 -10.02 -31.22 1.34
C GLU A 131 -9.14 -32.11 2.22
N PHE A 132 -8.28 -31.52 3.06
CA PHE A 132 -7.49 -32.27 4.02
C PHE A 132 -8.38 -33.07 4.97
N GLN A 133 -9.45 -32.46 5.48
CA GLN A 133 -10.41 -33.13 6.35
C GLN A 133 -11.10 -34.32 5.65
N ARG A 134 -11.51 -34.16 4.38
CA ARG A 134 -12.05 -35.28 3.57
C ARG A 134 -11.04 -36.41 3.42
N MET A 135 -9.77 -36.08 3.13
CA MET A 135 -8.71 -37.06 2.99
C MET A 135 -8.43 -37.81 4.31
N VAL A 136 -8.42 -37.12 5.45
CA VAL A 136 -8.25 -37.74 6.76
C VAL A 136 -9.37 -38.74 7.05
N ILE A 137 -10.63 -38.36 6.79
CA ILE A 137 -11.78 -39.25 6.98
C ILE A 137 -11.66 -40.48 6.07
N GLY A 138 -11.33 -40.28 4.78
CA GLY A 138 -11.12 -41.38 3.84
C GLY A 138 -9.99 -42.32 4.25
N ASN A 139 -8.87 -41.79 4.74
CA ASN A 139 -7.76 -42.60 5.23
C ASN A 139 -8.14 -43.42 6.47
N GLN A 140 -8.90 -42.83 7.41
CA GLN A 140 -9.42 -43.54 8.57
C GLN A 140 -10.33 -44.70 8.18
N GLN A 141 -11.20 -44.50 7.17
CA GLN A 141 -12.08 -45.54 6.64
C GLN A 141 -11.28 -46.69 6.01
N VAL A 142 -10.29 -46.38 5.16
CA VAL A 142 -9.41 -47.39 4.56
C VAL A 142 -8.66 -48.18 5.63
N LYS A 143 -8.12 -47.50 6.64
CA LYS A 143 -7.44 -48.15 7.76
C LYS A 143 -8.36 -49.11 8.52
N ALA A 144 -9.60 -48.69 8.80
CA ALA A 144 -10.60 -49.55 9.43
C ALA A 144 -10.90 -50.81 8.58
N GLN A 145 -11.03 -50.64 7.27
CA GLN A 145 -11.27 -51.74 6.34
C GLN A 145 -10.08 -52.71 6.26
N GLN A 146 -8.86 -52.20 6.20
CA GLN A 146 -7.63 -53.01 6.23
C GLN A 146 -7.52 -53.83 7.52
N ILE A 147 -7.83 -53.23 8.68
CA ILE A 147 -7.85 -53.93 9.96
C ILE A 147 -8.86 -55.08 9.94
N HIS A 148 -10.05 -54.86 9.39
CA HIS A 148 -11.07 -55.90 9.27
C HIS A 148 -10.61 -57.06 8.36
N GLU A 149 -10.03 -56.75 7.19
CA GLU A 149 -9.50 -57.77 6.28
C GLU A 149 -8.34 -58.56 6.89
N MET A 150 -7.42 -57.90 7.60
CA MET A 150 -6.33 -58.55 8.32
C MET A 150 -6.87 -59.53 9.37
N LYS A 151 -7.83 -59.10 10.19
CA LYS A 151 -8.48 -59.98 11.18
C LYS A 151 -9.19 -61.18 10.55
N LYS A 152 -9.78 -61.01 9.36
CA LYS A 152 -10.40 -62.12 8.61
C LYS A 152 -9.33 -63.13 8.15
N LYS A 153 -8.25 -62.64 7.53
CA LYS A 153 -7.13 -63.50 7.09
C LYS A 153 -6.46 -64.22 8.25
N GLU A 154 -6.30 -63.56 9.39
CA GLU A 154 -5.74 -64.15 10.60
C GLU A 154 -6.61 -65.30 11.13
N LYS A 155 -7.95 -65.13 11.15
CA LYS A 155 -8.89 -66.20 11.48
C LYS A 155 -8.79 -67.39 10.51
N ASP A 156 -8.66 -67.13 9.21
CA ASP A 156 -8.55 -68.18 8.21
C ASP A 156 -7.19 -68.90 8.29
N TYR A 157 -6.11 -68.17 8.61
CA TYR A 157 -4.79 -68.74 8.87
C TYR A 157 -4.81 -69.67 10.09
N ILE A 158 -5.44 -69.26 11.20
CA ILE A 158 -5.60 -70.10 12.40
C ILE A 158 -6.32 -71.41 12.03
N LYS A 159 -7.44 -71.34 11.30
CA LYS A 159 -8.17 -72.54 10.84
C LYS A 159 -7.32 -73.45 9.95
N LEU A 160 -6.51 -72.87 9.06
CA LEU A 160 -5.63 -73.65 8.19
C LEU A 160 -4.51 -74.32 8.99
N GLN A 161 -3.94 -73.61 9.95
CA GLN A 161 -2.93 -74.12 10.88
C GLN A 161 -3.50 -75.30 11.70
N GLU A 162 -4.73 -75.18 12.20
CA GLU A 162 -5.44 -76.26 12.90
C GLU A 162 -5.61 -77.51 12.01
N ARG A 163 -6.07 -77.34 10.76
CA ARG A 163 -6.22 -78.44 9.79
C ARG A 163 -4.89 -79.12 9.48
N LEU A 164 -3.82 -78.34 9.27
CA LEU A 164 -2.49 -78.89 9.01
C LEU A 164 -2.01 -79.73 10.20
N ASN A 165 -2.18 -79.22 11.42
CA ASN A 165 -1.84 -79.98 12.62
C ASN A 165 -2.65 -81.28 12.73
N GLN A 166 -3.93 -81.25 12.37
CA GLN A 166 -4.79 -82.42 12.34
C GLN A 166 -4.28 -83.48 11.35
N VAL A 167 -3.98 -83.08 10.11
CA VAL A 167 -3.38 -83.96 9.08
C VAL A 167 -2.02 -84.50 9.51
N LEU A 168 -1.17 -83.68 10.15
CA LEU A 168 0.13 -84.14 10.66
C LEU A 168 -0.02 -85.17 11.79
N MET A 169 -1.02 -85.01 12.66
CA MET A 169 -1.33 -85.97 13.72
C MET A 169 -1.91 -87.28 13.15
N GLU A 170 -2.79 -87.21 12.15
CA GLU A 170 -3.28 -88.37 11.40
C GLU A 170 -2.13 -89.11 10.73
N LYS A 171 -1.25 -88.40 10.01
CA LYS A 171 -0.04 -88.98 9.39
C LYS A 171 0.90 -89.63 10.40
N LYS A 172 1.07 -89.06 11.60
CA LYS A 172 1.84 -89.70 12.69
C LYS A 172 1.17 -90.97 13.21
N LYS A 173 -0.16 -91.05 13.16
CA LYS A 173 -0.94 -92.24 13.53
C LYS A 173 -0.87 -93.31 12.44
N GLU A 174 -0.96 -92.93 11.16
CA GLU A 174 -0.70 -93.80 10.00
C GLU A 174 0.76 -94.31 9.96
N SER A 175 1.74 -93.47 10.32
CA SER A 175 3.16 -93.86 10.38
C SER A 175 3.47 -94.87 11.48
N ARG A 176 2.57 -95.09 12.44
CA ARG A 176 2.64 -96.23 13.38
C ARG A 176 2.01 -97.51 12.84
N SER A 177 1.37 -97.49 11.66
CA SER A 177 0.61 -98.62 11.09
C SER A 177 0.86 -98.89 9.59
N GLY A 178 1.80 -98.22 8.93
CA GLY A 178 1.96 -98.29 7.47
C GLY A 178 3.33 -98.75 7.00
N MET A 179 3.37 -99.95 6.42
CA MET A 179 4.50 -100.60 5.73
C MET A 179 5.07 -99.72 4.60
N GLU A 180 6.40 -99.54 4.59
CA GLU A 180 7.13 -98.86 3.51
C GLU A 180 7.07 -99.68 2.22
N ILE A 181 6.60 -99.06 1.14
CA ILE A 181 6.83 -99.54 -0.23
C ILE A 181 7.67 -98.49 -0.94
N MET A 182 8.94 -98.81 -1.13
CA MET A 182 9.88 -98.08 -1.98
C MET A 182 9.60 -98.31 -3.47
N ASN A 183 9.69 -97.22 -4.21
CA ASN A 183 10.06 -97.06 -5.63
C ASN A 183 9.31 -97.87 -6.70
N LEU A 184 8.63 -97.17 -7.61
CA LEU A 184 8.88 -97.24 -9.05
C LEU A 184 7.98 -96.24 -9.81
N LEU A 185 8.60 -95.21 -10.40
CA LEU A 185 8.22 -94.73 -11.74
C LEU A 185 9.30 -93.77 -12.25
N GLN A 186 10.23 -94.35 -13.01
CA GLN A 186 10.91 -93.67 -14.11
C GLN A 186 9.87 -93.27 -15.16
N LYS A 187 9.93 -92.03 -15.66
CA LYS A 187 10.13 -91.77 -17.10
C LYS A 187 10.46 -90.32 -17.39
N GLU A 188 11.20 -90.18 -18.48
CA GLU A 188 12.02 -89.07 -18.95
C GLU A 188 11.24 -87.84 -19.42
N GLY A 189 12.00 -86.74 -19.57
CA GLY A 189 11.91 -85.96 -20.80
C GLY A 189 11.21 -84.62 -20.71
N ARG A 190 11.75 -83.65 -19.96
CA ARG A 190 11.70 -82.24 -20.36
C ARG A 190 13.00 -81.54 -20.01
N GLN A 191 13.54 -80.83 -20.99
CA GLN A 191 14.71 -79.99 -20.86
C GLN A 191 14.59 -79.10 -19.63
N ARG A 192 15.55 -79.25 -18.71
CA ARG A 192 15.85 -78.25 -17.70
C ARG A 192 16.39 -77.02 -18.44
N GLY A 193 15.62 -75.94 -18.46
CA GLY A 193 16.17 -74.63 -18.76
C GLY A 193 17.31 -74.35 -17.79
N THR A 194 18.49 -74.10 -18.31
CA THR A 194 19.61 -73.50 -17.57
C THR A 194 19.18 -72.10 -17.14
N TRP A 195 18.56 -72.00 -15.97
CA TRP A 195 18.27 -70.73 -15.33
C TRP A 195 19.58 -70.11 -14.85
N ASN A 196 20.23 -69.34 -15.72
CA ASN A 196 21.43 -68.57 -15.39
C ASN A 196 21.06 -67.33 -14.57
N GLY A 197 20.69 -67.53 -13.29
CA GLY A 197 20.36 -66.46 -12.35
C GLY A 197 21.49 -65.44 -12.11
N LYS A 198 22.74 -65.83 -12.39
CA LYS A 198 23.90 -64.91 -12.31
C LYS A 198 23.80 -63.71 -13.26
N LYS A 199 23.21 -63.86 -14.45
CA LYS A 199 23.12 -62.76 -15.42
C LYS A 199 22.01 -61.77 -15.05
N THR A 200 20.87 -62.28 -14.58
CA THR A 200 19.73 -61.45 -14.16
C THR A 200 20.04 -60.66 -12.88
N ASP A 201 20.75 -61.24 -11.92
CA ASP A 201 21.19 -60.50 -10.73
C ASP A 201 22.23 -59.43 -11.09
N THR A 202 23.20 -59.76 -11.94
CA THR A 202 24.20 -58.79 -12.42
C THR A 202 23.56 -57.60 -13.14
N ASP A 203 22.56 -57.86 -14.00
CA ASP A 203 21.81 -56.81 -14.70
C ASP A 203 20.92 -56.00 -13.75
N PHE A 204 20.41 -56.62 -12.68
CA PHE A 204 19.60 -55.93 -11.66
C PHE A 204 20.46 -54.99 -10.80
N TYR A 205 21.61 -55.45 -10.32
CA TYR A 205 22.57 -54.60 -9.61
C TYR A 205 23.07 -53.46 -10.51
N LYS A 206 23.34 -53.75 -11.78
CA LYS A 206 23.74 -52.72 -12.75
C LYS A 206 22.65 -51.65 -12.93
N LYS A 207 21.39 -52.03 -13.09
CA LYS A 207 20.28 -51.05 -13.18
C LYS A 207 20.13 -50.18 -11.93
N ILE A 208 20.35 -50.75 -10.75
CA ILE A 208 20.32 -49.98 -9.50
C ILE A 208 21.46 -48.98 -9.46
N VAL A 209 22.68 -49.39 -9.83
CA VAL A 209 23.85 -48.51 -9.89
C VAL A 209 23.66 -47.41 -10.93
N ASP A 210 23.24 -47.75 -12.15
CA ASP A 210 22.98 -46.78 -13.22
C ASP A 210 21.91 -45.75 -12.81
N ALA A 211 20.84 -46.19 -12.13
CA ALA A 211 19.81 -45.29 -11.61
C ALA A 211 20.33 -44.37 -10.50
N TYR A 212 21.22 -44.88 -9.63
CA TYR A 212 21.86 -44.08 -8.59
C TYR A 212 22.84 -43.06 -9.17
N GLU A 213 23.63 -43.46 -10.17
CA GLU A 213 24.56 -42.58 -10.87
C GLU A 213 23.83 -41.47 -11.63
N ALA A 214 22.74 -41.81 -12.33
CA ALA A 214 21.90 -40.83 -13.02
C ALA A 214 21.33 -39.79 -12.03
N LYS A 215 20.78 -40.25 -10.89
CA LYS A 215 20.27 -39.36 -9.84
C LYS A 215 21.38 -38.49 -9.22
N ASN A 216 22.58 -39.06 -9.06
CA ASN A 216 23.72 -38.31 -8.53
C ASN A 216 24.20 -37.23 -9.51
N GLN A 217 24.18 -37.51 -10.82
CA GLN A 217 24.48 -36.52 -11.86
C GLN A 217 23.46 -35.39 -11.89
N GLU A 218 22.16 -35.72 -11.78
CA GLU A 218 21.08 -34.74 -11.70
C GLU A 218 21.23 -33.83 -10.47
N LEU A 219 21.49 -34.40 -9.29
CA LEU A 219 21.78 -33.64 -8.06
C LEU A 219 23.00 -32.72 -8.21
N MET A 220 24.06 -33.20 -8.86
CA MET A 220 25.26 -32.38 -9.10
C MET A 220 24.98 -31.23 -10.08
N ALA A 221 24.17 -31.46 -11.11
CA ALA A 221 23.74 -30.43 -12.05
C ALA A 221 22.87 -29.38 -11.36
N GLU A 222 21.89 -29.80 -10.56
CA GLU A 222 21.05 -28.91 -9.78
C GLU A 222 21.88 -28.09 -8.78
N ASN A 223 22.81 -28.73 -8.06
CA ASN A 223 23.70 -28.02 -7.13
C ASN A 223 24.55 -26.97 -7.85
N THR A 224 25.03 -27.28 -9.05
CA THR A 224 25.78 -26.33 -9.89
C THR A 224 24.91 -25.15 -10.30
N SER A 225 23.67 -25.39 -10.72
CA SER A 225 22.69 -24.36 -11.07
C SER A 225 22.33 -23.48 -9.87
N LEU A 226 22.10 -24.07 -8.69
CA LEU A 226 21.82 -23.34 -7.46
C LEU A 226 22.99 -22.45 -7.03
N ARG A 227 24.23 -22.95 -7.13
CA ARG A 227 25.43 -22.14 -6.88
C ARG A 227 25.58 -21.00 -7.89
N ALA A 228 25.21 -21.22 -9.15
CA ALA A 228 25.22 -20.17 -10.17
C ALA A 228 24.17 -19.09 -9.88
N LEU A 229 22.94 -19.49 -9.56
CA LEU A 229 21.85 -18.58 -9.20
C LEU A 229 22.20 -17.75 -7.96
N LEU A 230 22.76 -18.37 -6.92
CA LEU A 230 23.19 -17.67 -5.72
C LEU A 230 24.26 -16.62 -6.02
N ARG A 231 25.24 -16.92 -6.88
CA ARG A 231 26.25 -15.95 -7.31
C ARG A 231 25.64 -14.81 -8.15
N SER A 232 24.64 -15.10 -8.98
CA SER A 232 23.89 -14.08 -9.72
C SER A 232 23.19 -13.13 -8.76
N MET A 233 22.40 -13.65 -7.81
CA MET A 233 21.70 -12.85 -6.83
C MET A 233 22.65 -12.01 -5.96
N GLN A 234 23.80 -12.58 -5.57
CA GLN A 234 24.83 -11.84 -4.83
C GLN A 234 25.43 -10.70 -5.67
N THR A 235 25.53 -10.87 -6.99
CA THR A 235 26.00 -9.83 -7.91
C THR A 235 24.93 -8.75 -8.05
N ASP A 236 23.66 -9.11 -8.29
CA ASP A 236 22.55 -8.17 -8.39
C ASP A 236 22.39 -7.33 -7.11
N MET A 237 22.51 -7.96 -5.94
CA MET A 237 22.48 -7.25 -4.65
C MET A 237 23.66 -6.31 -4.48
N ARG A 238 24.86 -6.71 -4.91
CA ARG A 238 26.05 -5.87 -4.86
C ARG A 238 25.90 -4.68 -5.81
N ASP A 239 25.39 -4.89 -7.01
CA ASP A 239 25.18 -3.84 -8.01
C ASP A 239 24.09 -2.86 -7.55
N PHE A 240 23.02 -3.37 -6.91
CA PHE A 240 21.99 -2.53 -6.29
C PHE A 240 22.55 -1.66 -5.16
N LEU A 241 23.43 -2.20 -4.31
CA LEU A 241 24.04 -1.45 -3.20
C LEU A 241 25.15 -0.48 -3.66
N ASN A 242 25.84 -0.80 -4.75
CA ASN A 242 26.93 0.02 -5.30
C ASN A 242 26.45 1.04 -6.34
N ALA A 243 25.18 1.02 -6.73
CA ALA A 243 24.60 2.04 -7.58
C ALA A 243 24.64 3.41 -6.85
N PRO A 244 25.27 4.44 -7.41
CA PRO A 244 25.35 5.74 -6.77
C PRO A 244 23.92 6.32 -6.68
N ASN A 245 23.48 6.63 -5.46
CA ASN A 245 22.13 7.14 -5.16
C ASN A 245 21.69 8.22 -6.15
N GLY A 246 20.73 7.89 -7.01
CA GLY A 246 20.15 8.85 -7.96
C GLY A 246 19.19 8.24 -8.96
N SER A 247 17.93 8.04 -8.53
CA SER A 247 16.70 8.17 -9.36
C SER A 247 16.65 7.53 -10.75
N ALA A 248 15.83 6.48 -10.92
CA ALA A 248 14.75 6.39 -11.91
C ALA A 248 14.19 4.95 -11.91
N THR A 249 12.92 4.75 -11.52
CA THR A 249 11.78 4.45 -12.41
C THR A 249 12.03 3.36 -13.47
N LEU A 250 11.12 2.37 -13.51
CA LEU A 250 10.39 1.82 -14.67
C LEU A 250 9.65 0.56 -14.18
N ALA A 251 8.32 0.55 -14.07
CA ALA A 251 7.36 0.43 -15.16
C ALA A 251 7.52 -0.88 -15.97
N GLY A 252 6.68 -1.86 -15.59
CA GLY A 252 5.89 -2.70 -16.49
C GLY A 252 6.57 -3.59 -17.55
N SER A 253 6.54 -4.90 -17.31
CA SER A 253 5.99 -5.85 -18.29
C SER A 253 5.68 -7.20 -17.63
N GLU A 254 4.46 -7.67 -17.90
CA GLU A 254 3.82 -8.86 -17.37
C GLU A 254 4.48 -10.17 -17.81
N LYS A 255 4.57 -11.15 -16.90
CA LYS A 255 4.05 -12.50 -17.16
C LYS A 255 3.89 -13.26 -15.85
N ARG A 256 2.64 -13.67 -15.57
CA ARG A 256 2.29 -14.62 -14.51
C ARG A 256 2.78 -16.00 -14.90
N GLU A 257 3.41 -16.71 -13.96
CA GLU A 257 3.17 -18.14 -13.77
C GLU A 257 3.30 -18.41 -12.26
N ALA A 258 2.27 -19.05 -11.71
CA ALA A 258 2.12 -19.38 -10.31
C ALA A 258 2.63 -20.80 -10.08
N ASP A 259 3.33 -21.10 -8.98
CA ASP A 259 3.14 -22.31 -8.16
C ASP A 259 3.95 -22.30 -6.82
N PRO A 260 3.85 -23.29 -5.89
CA PRO A 260 3.12 -23.12 -4.64
C PRO A 260 3.91 -23.66 -3.42
N SER A 261 4.57 -22.81 -2.63
CA SER A 261 5.03 -23.26 -1.30
C SER A 261 5.43 -22.08 -0.42
N GLN A 262 4.48 -21.50 0.29
CA GLN A 262 4.78 -20.75 1.50
C GLN A 262 3.93 -21.30 2.64
N SER A 263 4.59 -22.05 3.54
CA SER A 263 4.15 -22.17 4.92
C SER A 263 4.92 -21.17 5.79
N PRO A 264 4.26 -20.50 6.75
CA PRO A 264 4.80 -19.32 7.42
C PRO A 264 5.27 -19.67 8.84
N LEU A 265 6.54 -20.05 9.02
CA LEU A 265 7.15 -20.12 10.35
C LEU A 265 8.60 -19.65 10.27
N GLY A 266 8.85 -18.48 10.86
CA GLY A 266 10.17 -17.89 10.98
C GLY A 266 10.09 -16.69 11.91
N GLY A 267 9.79 -16.94 13.18
CA GLY A 267 9.81 -15.93 14.23
C GLY A 267 11.17 -15.25 14.30
N LYS A 268 11.16 -13.91 14.36
CA LYS A 268 12.32 -13.13 14.77
C LYS A 268 11.99 -12.40 16.05
N THR A 269 12.56 -12.93 17.12
CA THR A 269 12.84 -12.28 18.39
C THR A 269 13.46 -10.91 18.13
N VAL A 270 12.84 -9.85 18.64
CA VAL A 270 13.39 -8.49 18.63
C VAL A 270 14.40 -8.42 19.76
N CYS A 271 15.69 -8.29 19.42
CA CYS A 271 16.71 -7.85 20.37
C CYS A 271 16.48 -6.37 20.65
N ILE A 272 16.17 -6.05 21.90
CA ILE A 272 16.07 -4.70 22.42
C ILE A 272 17.48 -4.30 22.86
N SER A 273 18.09 -3.32 22.20
CA SER A 273 19.30 -2.66 22.66
C SER A 273 18.90 -1.60 23.69
N LEU A 274 19.31 -1.78 24.94
CA LEU A 274 19.36 -0.69 25.92
C LEU A 274 20.67 0.07 25.72
N ASP A 275 20.57 1.35 25.38
CA ASP A 275 21.64 2.32 25.60
C ASP A 275 21.24 3.25 26.74
N HIS A 276 22.25 3.61 27.55
CA HIS A 276 22.21 4.42 28.77
C HIS A 276 21.66 5.83 28.58
#